data_AF-A0A9X8VGK0-F1
#
_entry.id   AF-A0A9X8VGK0-F1
#
_cell.length_a   1.000
_cell.length_b   1.000
_cell.length_c   1.000
_cell.angle_alpha   90.00
_cell.angle_beta   90.00
_cell.angle_gamma   90.00
#
_symmetry.space_group_name_H-M   'P 1'
#
loop_
_entity.id
_entity.type
_entity.pdbx_description
1 polymer ?
#
loop_
_entity_poly.entity_id
_entity_poly.type
_entity_poly.pdbx_seq_one_letter_code
_entity_poly.pdbx_strand_id
1 'polypeptide(L)'
;DIEQAKLLAYPDTLGSSTPFQLLETTPSFVYQAQSGLTGKNGPDNPANGERPLYQAAQDSYTLPEGQDELRIPLTYTDKDGAVYTKTFVLKRNHYAVGVDYSIDNKGATPLELTLFGQLKQTTELPKHRDTGSSNFALHTFRGAAYSSSEDKYQK
;
A
#
# COMPACT_ATOMS: atom_id res chain seq x y z
N ASP A 1 -3.44 5.00 -2.47
CA ASP A 1 -2.37 4.27 -1.75
C ASP A 1 -2.93 3.72 -0.44
N ILE A 2 -2.15 2.92 0.30
CA ILE A 2 -2.49 2.53 1.67
C ILE A 2 -1.73 3.47 2.62
N GLU A 3 -2.45 4.40 3.23
CA GLU A 3 -1.87 5.44 4.08
C GLU A 3 -1.81 5.05 5.57
N GLN A 4 -2.65 4.11 5.98
CA GLN A 4 -2.73 3.62 7.34
C GLN A 4 -3.07 2.13 7.36
N ALA A 5 -2.49 1.38 8.30
CA ALA A 5 -2.82 -0.01 8.54
C ALA A 5 -2.63 -0.36 10.02
N LYS A 6 -3.69 -0.84 10.67
CA LYS A 6 -3.69 -1.36 12.04
C LYS A 6 -3.78 -2.88 12.03
N LEU A 7 -2.99 -3.54 12.87
CA LEU A 7 -3.01 -4.99 13.03
C LEU A 7 -3.80 -5.34 14.29
N LEU A 8 -5.10 -5.63 14.12
CA LEU A 8 -6.04 -5.79 15.25
C LEU A 8 -5.71 -6.96 16.19
N ALA A 9 -4.97 -7.96 15.72
CA ALA A 9 -4.56 -9.12 16.51
C ALA A 9 -3.32 -8.85 17.40
N TYR A 10 -2.66 -7.69 17.22
CA TYR A 10 -1.43 -7.35 17.93
C TYR A 10 -1.63 -6.08 18.73
N PRO A 11 -1.41 -6.10 20.06
CA PRO A 11 -1.41 -4.88 20.85
C PRO A 11 -0.16 -4.05 20.54
N ASP A 12 -0.25 -2.73 20.67
CA ASP A 12 0.86 -1.81 20.43
C ASP A 12 2.01 -1.96 21.46
N THR A 13 1.65 -2.35 22.68
CA THR A 13 2.53 -2.58 23.82
C THR A 13 1.99 -3.72 24.69
N LEU A 14 2.86 -4.32 25.51
CA LEU A 14 2.46 -5.43 26.37
C LEU A 14 1.35 -5.00 27.34
N GLY A 15 0.23 -5.70 27.31
CA GLY A 15 -0.93 -5.45 28.19
C GLY A 15 -1.87 -4.35 27.70
N SER A 16 -1.61 -3.71 26.56
CA SER A 16 -2.50 -2.72 25.94
C SER A 16 -3.62 -3.38 25.15
N SER A 17 -4.78 -2.72 25.07
CA SER A 17 -5.88 -3.10 24.17
C SER A 17 -5.84 -2.35 22.84
N THR A 18 -4.90 -1.43 22.65
CA THR A 18 -4.76 -0.62 21.44
C THR A 18 -4.08 -1.45 20.34
N PRO A 19 -4.65 -1.57 19.13
CA PRO A 19 -4.01 -2.26 18.03
C PRO A 19 -2.70 -1.61 17.58
N PHE A 20 -1.72 -2.43 17.21
CA PHE A 20 -0.46 -1.98 16.64
C PHE A 20 -0.68 -1.26 15.30
N GLN A 21 -0.15 -0.03 15.18
CA GLN A 21 -0.16 0.76 13.95
C GLN A 21 1.10 0.48 13.13
N LEU A 22 0.96 -0.18 11.99
CA LEU A 22 2.08 -0.48 11.09
C LEU A 22 2.33 0.66 10.11
N LEU A 23 1.43 0.86 9.14
CA LEU A 23 1.49 1.97 8.19
C LEU A 23 0.82 3.18 8.81
N GLU A 24 1.37 4.38 8.65
CA GLU A 24 0.88 5.60 9.30
C GLU A 24 1.16 6.82 8.43
N THR A 25 0.26 7.80 8.47
CA THR A 25 0.48 9.10 7.84
C THR A 25 0.13 10.18 8.86
N THR A 26 1.16 10.75 9.49
CA THR A 26 1.07 11.87 10.42
C THR A 26 2.06 12.96 10.03
N PRO A 27 1.90 14.20 10.54
CA PRO A 27 2.86 15.28 10.26
C PRO A 27 4.31 14.97 10.67
N SER A 28 4.51 14.09 11.65
CA SER A 28 5.82 13.73 12.19
C SER A 28 6.37 12.40 11.68
N PHE A 29 5.53 11.53 11.11
CA PHE A 29 5.96 10.21 10.64
C PHE A 29 5.09 9.70 9.48
N VAL A 30 5.75 9.24 8.43
CA VAL A 30 5.09 8.63 7.27
C VAL A 30 5.63 7.22 7.10
N TYR A 31 4.73 6.25 6.95
CA TYR A 31 5.02 4.92 6.48
C TYR A 31 3.85 4.42 5.64
N GLN A 32 4.04 4.36 4.32
CA GLN A 32 2.97 4.09 3.35
C GLN A 32 3.37 2.98 2.38
N ALA A 33 2.36 2.28 1.86
CA ALA A 33 2.48 1.37 0.72
C ALA A 33 1.75 1.98 -0.50
N GLN A 34 2.53 2.38 -1.50
CA GLN A 34 2.05 3.07 -2.69
C GLN A 34 2.10 2.13 -3.89
N SER A 35 1.12 2.26 -4.79
CA SER A 35 1.05 1.45 -6.00
C SER A 35 0.23 2.15 -7.08
N GLY A 36 0.60 1.91 -8.33
CA GLY A 36 -0.01 2.56 -9.49
C GLY A 36 0.44 1.97 -10.81
N LEU A 37 -0.12 2.52 -11.88
CA LEU A 37 0.26 2.23 -13.26
C LEU A 37 1.05 3.42 -13.81
N THR A 38 2.36 3.23 -13.98
CA THR A 38 3.27 4.15 -14.66
C THR A 38 3.52 3.67 -16.10
N GLY A 39 4.62 4.09 -16.72
CA GLY A 39 4.93 3.83 -18.12
C GLY A 39 4.41 4.95 -19.03
N LYS A 40 4.58 4.78 -20.34
CA LYS A 40 4.26 5.82 -21.33
C LYS A 40 2.82 6.29 -21.23
N ASN A 41 1.87 5.38 -21.03
CA ASN A 41 0.44 5.68 -20.95
C ASN A 41 -0.14 5.55 -19.53
N GLY A 42 0.70 5.34 -18.51
CA GLY A 42 0.23 5.11 -17.14
C GLY A 42 -0.35 6.38 -16.49
N PRO A 43 -1.55 6.33 -15.89
CA PRO A 43 -2.15 7.50 -15.24
C PRO A 43 -1.42 7.94 -13.98
N ASP A 44 -0.66 7.05 -13.31
CA ASP A 44 0.15 7.42 -12.15
C ASP A 44 1.56 7.95 -12.55
N ASN A 45 1.86 8.04 -13.85
CA ASN A 45 3.09 8.67 -14.33
C ASN A 45 2.96 10.20 -14.23
N PRO A 46 3.83 10.91 -13.49
CA PRO A 46 3.77 12.38 -13.37
C PRO A 46 3.84 13.12 -14.71
N ALA A 47 4.40 12.51 -15.76
CA ALA A 47 4.43 13.08 -17.11
C ALA A 47 3.04 13.13 -17.79
N ASN A 48 2.09 12.31 -17.32
CA ASN A 48 0.74 12.21 -17.86
C ASN A 48 -0.29 13.06 -17.09
N GLY A 49 0.15 13.77 -16.04
CA GLY A 49 -0.68 14.68 -15.26
C GLY A 49 -0.71 14.33 -13.77
N GLU A 50 -1.75 14.80 -13.09
CA GLU A 50 -2.02 14.44 -11.70
C GLU A 50 -2.43 12.97 -11.59
N ARG A 51 -2.23 12.40 -10.39
CA ARG A 51 -2.62 11.02 -10.12
C ARG A 51 -4.13 10.82 -10.31
N PRO A 52 -4.56 9.63 -10.78
CA PRO A 52 -5.96 9.34 -11.00
C PRO A 52 -6.76 9.43 -9.70
N LEU A 53 -7.83 10.23 -9.74
CA LEU A 53 -8.84 10.25 -8.68
C LEU A 53 -9.86 9.14 -8.93
N TYR A 54 -9.66 8.01 -8.26
CA TYR A 54 -10.58 6.89 -8.35
C TYR A 54 -11.88 7.17 -7.58
N GLN A 55 -12.98 6.62 -8.11
CA GLN A 55 -14.28 6.58 -7.48
C GLN A 55 -14.49 5.22 -6.80
N ALA A 56 -15.03 5.25 -5.58
CA ALA A 56 -15.44 4.09 -4.82
C ALA A 56 -16.97 4.05 -4.74
N ALA A 57 -17.56 2.86 -4.66
CA ALA A 57 -19.01 2.72 -4.47
C ALA A 57 -19.45 3.16 -3.05
N GLN A 58 -18.55 3.02 -2.08
CA GLN A 58 -18.77 3.30 -0.66
C GLN A 58 -17.50 3.86 -0.02
N ASP A 59 -17.66 4.61 1.07
CA ASP A 59 -16.53 5.13 1.86
C ASP A 59 -15.97 4.11 2.86
N SER A 60 -16.73 3.04 3.15
CA SER A 60 -16.33 1.99 4.08
C SER A 60 -16.70 0.61 3.57
N TYR A 61 -15.78 -0.33 3.76
CA TYR A 61 -15.93 -1.73 3.40
C TYR A 61 -15.54 -2.57 4.61
N THR A 62 -16.38 -3.55 4.95
CA THR A 62 -16.13 -4.48 6.05
C THR A 62 -16.32 -5.88 5.52
N LEU A 63 -15.38 -6.78 5.82
CA LEU A 63 -15.51 -8.19 5.48
C LEU A 63 -16.72 -8.77 6.23
N PRO A 64 -17.80 -9.20 5.55
CA PRO A 64 -18.99 -9.68 6.23
C PRO A 64 -18.71 -10.96 7.03
N GLU A 65 -19.52 -11.21 8.05
CA GLU A 65 -19.47 -12.48 8.78
C GLU A 65 -19.72 -13.66 7.84
N GLY A 66 -18.99 -14.76 8.03
CA GLY A 66 -19.08 -15.97 7.19
C GLY A 66 -18.45 -15.86 5.80
N GLN A 67 -17.97 -14.68 5.37
CA GLN A 67 -17.25 -14.53 4.10
C GLN A 67 -15.74 -14.61 4.29
N ASP A 68 -15.02 -15.14 3.31
CA ASP A 68 -13.55 -15.28 3.37
C ASP A 68 -12.77 -14.25 2.54
N GLU A 69 -13.45 -13.49 1.70
CA GLU A 69 -12.84 -12.49 0.81
C GLU A 69 -13.64 -11.19 0.78
N LEU A 70 -12.92 -10.07 0.79
CA LEU A 70 -13.44 -8.73 0.55
C LEU A 70 -12.72 -8.13 -0.66
N ARG A 71 -13.49 -7.75 -1.68
CA ARG A 71 -12.98 -7.05 -2.87
C ARG A 71 -13.48 -5.61 -2.86
N ILE A 72 -12.55 -4.67 -3.01
CA ILE A 72 -12.82 -3.22 -2.99
C ILE A 72 -12.40 -2.63 -4.35
N PRO A 73 -13.30 -2.60 -5.34
CA PRO A 73 -13.02 -2.04 -6.65
C PRO A 73 -13.09 -0.51 -6.62
N LEU A 74 -12.08 0.13 -7.18
CA LEU A 74 -11.97 1.56 -7.38
C LEU A 74 -11.87 1.83 -8.88
N THR A 75 -12.71 2.71 -9.42
CA THR A 75 -12.79 2.97 -10.87
C THR A 75 -12.34 4.38 -11.23
N TYR A 76 -11.55 4.51 -12.29
CA TYR A 76 -11.13 5.77 -12.87
C TYR A 76 -11.29 5.68 -14.39
N THR A 77 -11.91 6.70 -15.00
CA THR A 77 -12.00 6.81 -16.46
C THR A 77 -11.12 7.96 -16.90
N ASP A 78 -10.18 7.70 -17.81
CA ASP A 78 -9.33 8.75 -18.35
C ASP A 78 -10.05 9.62 -19.38
N LYS A 79 -9.38 10.69 -19.81
CA LYS A 79 -9.88 11.64 -20.80
C LYS A 79 -10.14 11.03 -22.19
N ASP A 80 -9.49 9.91 -22.51
CA ASP A 80 -9.59 9.22 -23.79
C ASP A 80 -10.59 8.05 -23.74
N GLY A 81 -11.25 7.87 -22.59
CA GLY A 81 -12.32 6.89 -22.36
C GLY A 81 -11.85 5.52 -21.88
N ALA A 82 -10.54 5.30 -21.66
CA ALA A 82 -10.07 4.05 -21.08
C ALA A 82 -10.46 3.98 -19.60
N VAL A 83 -10.92 2.80 -19.18
CA VAL A 83 -11.41 2.58 -17.81
C VAL A 83 -10.42 1.72 -17.04
N TYR A 84 -9.93 2.25 -15.93
CA TYR A 84 -9.01 1.61 -15.01
C TYR A 84 -9.75 1.21 -13.76
N THR A 85 -9.70 -0.08 -13.42
CA THR A 85 -10.25 -0.60 -12.17
C THR A 85 -9.11 -1.15 -11.31
N LYS A 86 -8.84 -0.48 -10.19
CA LYS A 86 -7.91 -0.95 -9.16
C LYS A 86 -8.71 -1.66 -8.07
N THR A 87 -8.42 -2.92 -7.79
CA THR A 87 -9.16 -3.70 -6.77
C THR A 87 -8.23 -4.11 -5.65
N PHE A 88 -8.54 -3.70 -4.42
CA PHE A 88 -7.91 -4.30 -3.24
C PHE A 88 -8.63 -5.59 -2.87
N VAL A 89 -7.88 -6.66 -2.65
CA VAL A 89 -8.41 -7.99 -2.30
C VAL A 89 -7.85 -8.40 -0.95
N LEU A 90 -8.73 -8.50 0.04
CA LEU A 90 -8.39 -8.91 1.40
C LEU A 90 -9.02 -10.28 1.67
N LYS A 91 -8.28 -11.15 2.36
CA LYS A 91 -8.77 -12.47 2.75
C LYS A 91 -8.78 -12.61 4.27
N ARG A 92 -9.77 -13.33 4.80
CA ARG A 92 -9.90 -13.58 6.24
C ARG A 92 -8.61 -14.19 6.77
N ASN A 93 -8.08 -13.64 7.87
CA ASN A 93 -6.86 -14.10 8.53
C ASN A 93 -5.58 -14.11 7.65
N HIS A 94 -5.52 -13.30 6.58
CA HIS A 94 -4.34 -13.13 5.75
C HIS A 94 -3.80 -11.69 5.82
N TYR A 95 -2.48 -11.53 5.88
CA TYR A 95 -1.82 -10.22 5.81
C TYR A 95 -1.42 -9.82 4.38
N ALA A 96 -1.40 -10.77 3.45
CA ALA A 96 -1.17 -10.48 2.03
C ALA A 96 -2.42 -9.84 1.43
N VAL A 97 -2.32 -8.55 1.11
CA VAL A 97 -3.37 -7.80 0.41
C VAL A 97 -3.08 -7.83 -1.09
N GLY A 98 -4.02 -8.36 -1.87
CA GLY A 98 -3.96 -8.33 -3.33
C GLY A 98 -4.27 -6.92 -3.85
N VAL A 99 -3.59 -6.53 -4.94
CA VAL A 99 -3.85 -5.28 -5.66
C VAL A 99 -3.93 -5.62 -7.14
N ASP A 100 -5.15 -5.77 -7.64
CA ASP A 100 -5.42 -6.13 -9.03
C ASP A 100 -5.70 -4.87 -9.86
N TYR A 101 -5.27 -4.88 -11.12
CA TYR A 101 -5.59 -3.84 -12.09
C TYR A 101 -6.27 -4.46 -13.31
N SER A 102 -7.44 -3.94 -13.68
CA SER A 102 -8.14 -4.24 -14.92
C SER A 102 -8.24 -2.96 -15.75
N ILE A 103 -7.84 -3.03 -17.02
CA ILE A 103 -7.82 -1.89 -17.93
C ILE A 103 -8.66 -2.23 -19.15
N ASP A 104 -9.72 -1.45 -19.37
CA ASP A 104 -10.57 -1.52 -20.55
C ASP A 104 -10.18 -0.39 -21.51
N ASN A 105 -9.33 -0.70 -22.49
CA ASN A 105 -8.89 0.26 -23.49
C ASN A 105 -9.97 0.46 -24.55
N LYS A 106 -10.66 1.60 -24.49
CA LYS A 106 -11.65 2.02 -25.49
C LYS A 106 -11.05 2.79 -26.67
N GLY A 107 -9.77 3.11 -26.63
CA GLY A 107 -9.07 3.86 -27.66
C GLY A 107 -8.62 3.00 -28.84
N ALA A 108 -8.25 3.68 -29.94
CA ALA A 108 -7.72 3.03 -31.14
C ALA A 108 -6.22 2.67 -31.01
N THR A 109 -5.51 3.26 -30.05
CA THR A 109 -4.07 3.05 -29.83
C THR A 109 -3.82 2.13 -28.63
N PRO A 110 -2.84 1.21 -28.70
CA PRO A 110 -2.42 0.43 -27.53
C PRO A 110 -1.95 1.31 -26.37
N LEU A 111 -2.19 0.85 -25.14
CA LEU A 111 -1.68 1.47 -23.91
C LEU A 111 -0.44 0.70 -23.44
N GLU A 112 0.66 1.41 -23.25
CA GLU A 112 1.90 0.89 -22.65
C GLU A 112 1.96 1.28 -21.18
N LEU A 113 1.75 0.28 -20.31
CA LEU A 113 1.58 0.43 -18.87
C LEU A 113 2.61 -0.41 -18.13
N THR A 114 3.14 0.13 -17.03
CA THR A 114 4.06 -0.57 -16.13
C THR A 114 3.51 -0.48 -14.71
N LEU A 115 3.35 -1.62 -14.06
CA LEU A 115 2.98 -1.65 -12.64
C LEU A 115 4.17 -1.18 -11.78
N PHE A 116 3.91 -0.34 -10.78
CA PHE A 116 4.89 -0.05 -9.74
C PHE A 116 4.32 -0.29 -8.34
N GLY A 117 5.21 -0.61 -7.40
CA GLY A 117 4.97 -0.64 -5.97
C GLY A 117 6.12 0.05 -5.25
N GLN A 118 5.80 0.86 -4.23
CA GLN A 118 6.78 1.62 -3.46
C GLN A 118 6.43 1.58 -1.97
N LEU A 119 7.42 1.29 -1.13
CA LEU A 119 7.36 1.52 0.31
C LEU A 119 8.05 2.84 0.61
N LYS A 120 7.35 3.76 1.25
CA LYS A 120 7.87 5.08 1.63
C LYS A 120 7.82 5.20 3.14
N GLN A 121 8.97 5.46 3.77
CA GLN A 121 9.05 5.58 5.22
C GLN A 121 9.97 6.73 5.65
N THR A 122 9.56 7.50 6.66
CA THR A 122 10.44 8.46 7.34
C THR A 122 11.60 7.70 7.97
N THR A 123 12.83 8.13 7.66
CA THR A 123 14.06 7.47 8.15
C THR A 123 14.16 7.53 9.66
N GLU A 124 13.94 8.71 10.26
CA GLU A 124 13.98 8.89 11.71
C GLU A 124 12.70 8.38 12.37
N LEU A 125 12.86 7.59 13.44
CA LEU A 125 11.73 7.14 14.24
C LEU A 125 11.23 8.26 15.15
N PRO A 126 9.92 8.33 15.42
CA PRO A 126 9.41 9.13 16.53
C PRO A 126 10.07 8.71 17.84
N LYS A 127 10.43 9.68 18.68
CA LYS A 127 11.15 9.44 19.95
C LYS A 127 10.51 8.36 20.85
N HIS A 128 9.18 8.24 20.83
CA HIS A 128 8.47 7.23 21.63
C HIS A 128 8.60 5.80 21.09
N ARG A 129 8.98 5.62 19.82
CA ARG A 129 9.28 4.32 19.19
C ARG A 129 10.78 4.01 19.17
N ASP A 130 11.61 5.03 19.35
CA ASP A 130 13.05 4.88 19.50
C ASP A 130 13.36 4.35 20.91
N THR A 131 13.22 3.02 21.06
CA THR A 131 13.47 2.30 22.31
C THR A 131 14.90 1.78 22.42
N GLY A 132 15.78 2.25 21.53
CA GLY A 132 17.21 1.95 21.60
C GLY A 132 17.81 2.47 22.90
N SER A 133 18.15 1.58 23.83
CA SER A 133 18.92 1.99 25.00
C SER A 133 20.36 2.24 24.56
N SER A 134 20.97 3.33 25.00
CA SER A 134 22.42 3.58 24.85
C SER A 134 23.30 2.49 25.49
N ASN A 135 22.71 1.61 26.30
CA ASN A 135 23.37 0.55 27.05
C ASN A 135 23.31 -0.83 26.37
N PHE A 136 22.63 -0.96 25.23
CA PHE A 136 22.65 -2.17 24.41
C PHE A 136 23.29 -1.84 23.06
N ALA A 137 24.41 -2.50 22.75
CA ALA A 137 25.16 -2.28 21.51
C ALA A 137 24.45 -2.78 20.24
N LEU A 138 23.23 -3.33 20.36
CA LEU A 138 22.48 -3.95 19.26
C LEU A 138 21.06 -3.38 19.21
N HIS A 139 20.78 -2.64 18.15
CA HIS A 139 19.43 -2.25 17.78
C HIS A 139 18.81 -3.32 16.87
N THR A 140 17.51 -3.58 17.01
CA THR A 140 16.77 -4.37 16.02
C THR A 140 16.85 -3.67 14.67
N PHE A 141 17.19 -4.42 13.61
CA PHE A 141 17.32 -3.85 12.28
C PHE A 141 16.02 -3.19 11.81
N ARG A 142 16.14 -1.97 11.28
CA ARG A 142 15.07 -1.24 10.61
C ARG A 142 15.65 -0.57 9.38
N GLY A 143 15.27 -1.08 8.22
CA GLY A 143 15.75 -0.62 6.92
C GLY A 143 14.99 -1.34 5.81
N ALA A 144 15.38 -1.07 4.57
CA ALA A 144 14.86 -1.81 3.43
C ALA A 144 15.51 -3.20 3.36
N ALA A 145 14.83 -4.14 2.72
CA ALA A 145 15.39 -5.42 2.34
C ALA A 145 14.79 -5.84 1.00
N TYR A 146 15.53 -6.65 0.22
CA TYR A 146 15.06 -7.17 -1.06
C TYR A 146 15.56 -8.58 -1.33
N SER A 147 14.98 -9.20 -2.37
CA SER A 147 15.40 -10.50 -2.91
C SER A 147 15.26 -10.52 -4.43
N SER A 148 16.16 -11.24 -5.10
CA SER A 148 16.16 -11.56 -6.53
C SER A 148 16.50 -13.04 -6.74
N SER A 149 16.50 -13.50 -7.99
CA SER A 149 16.96 -14.86 -8.34
C SER A 149 18.44 -15.12 -8.01
N GLU A 150 19.25 -14.06 -7.98
CA GLU A 150 20.69 -14.11 -7.69
C GLU A 150 20.96 -13.88 -6.19
N ASP A 151 20.21 -12.95 -5.58
CA ASP A 151 20.32 -12.57 -4.17
C ASP A 151 19.08 -12.99 -3.39
N LYS A 152 19.16 -14.10 -2.64
CA LYS A 152 18.00 -14.60 -1.88
C LYS A 152 17.54 -13.63 -0.78
N TYR A 153 18.44 -12.82 -0.22
CA TYR A 153 18.12 -11.82 0.80
C TYR A 153 19.25 -10.80 0.96
N GLN A 154 18.92 -9.51 0.94
CA GLN A 154 19.83 -8.39 1.21
C GLN A 154 19.14 -7.35 2.09
N LYS A 155 19.89 -6.70 2.99
CA LYS A 155 19.42 -5.70 3.95
C LYS A 155 20.39 -4.53 4.05
#